data_AF-A0A3B8WGI9-F1
#
_entry.id   AF-A0A3B8WGI9-F1
#
_cell.length_a   1.000
_cell.length_b   1.000
_cell.length_c   1.000
_cell.angle_alpha   90.00
_cell.angle_beta   90.00
_cell.angle_gamma   90.00
#
_symmetry.space_group_name_H-M   'P 1'
#
loop_
_entity.id
_entity.type
_entity.pdbx_description
1 polymer ?
#
loop_
_entity_poly.entity_id
_entity_poly.type
_entity_poly.pdbx_seq_one_letter_code
_entity_poly.pdbx_strand_id
1 'polypeptide(L)'
;VGYTNAGKSTLFNRITTSSVYAADQLFATLDPTLRRLELPDIGPVVMADTVGFIRHLPHKLVEAFRATLEETTQATLLLHVIDCHDSRRDENIEQVENVLAEIGADEIPMLQVFNKIDLLDGFEPRIDRNEEGLPVRAWVSAVTGEGLPLLFDAIVERLAEDVVHHFVRLGPADGKLRALLHEAGSVLSEEHCDNGDQVLEVRLQNRDWLQLLSRAGVREDVIRLESRPV
;
A
#
# COMPACT_ATOMS: atom_id res chain seq x y z
N VAL A 1 5.36 1.09 -9.20
CA VAL A 1 5.21 0.85 -10.66
C VAL A 1 5.53 2.10 -11.48
N GLY A 2 5.72 1.97 -12.80
CA GLY A 2 5.94 3.10 -13.71
C GLY A 2 6.98 2.84 -14.80
N TYR A 3 7.02 3.72 -15.79
CA TYR A 3 7.86 3.59 -16.98
C TYR A 3 9.37 3.72 -16.63
N THR A 4 10.26 3.17 -17.46
CA THR A 4 11.72 3.39 -17.30
C THR A 4 12.06 4.87 -17.31
N ASN A 5 13.06 5.28 -16.53
CA ASN A 5 13.47 6.67 -16.37
C ASN A 5 12.45 7.61 -15.69
N ALA A 6 11.29 7.13 -15.24
CA ALA A 6 10.36 7.94 -14.44
C ALA A 6 10.92 8.34 -13.05
N GLY A 7 12.05 7.76 -12.64
CA GLY A 7 12.70 8.05 -11.36
C GLY A 7 12.24 7.16 -10.20
N LYS A 8 11.68 5.98 -10.47
CA LYS A 8 11.27 4.97 -9.46
C LYS A 8 12.38 4.69 -8.44
N SER A 9 13.54 4.21 -8.89
CA SER A 9 14.63 3.84 -7.99
C SER A 9 15.22 5.06 -7.27
N THR A 10 15.20 6.25 -7.89
CA THR A 10 15.59 7.50 -7.22
C THR A 10 14.63 7.84 -6.08
N LEU A 11 13.32 7.73 -6.31
CA LEU A 11 12.28 7.97 -5.31
C LEU A 11 12.36 6.93 -4.20
N PHE A 12 12.47 5.65 -4.57
CA PHE A 12 12.60 4.53 -3.65
C PHE A 12 13.80 4.70 -2.71
N ASN A 13 14.99 4.99 -3.26
CA ASN A 13 16.20 5.20 -2.47
C ASN A 13 16.06 6.40 -1.53
N ARG A 14 15.44 7.48 -1.99
CA ARG A 14 15.26 8.68 -1.16
C ARG A 14 14.29 8.45 -0.01
N ILE A 15 13.13 7.86 -0.30
CA ILE A 15 12.14 7.48 0.70
C ILE A 15 12.79 6.57 1.76
N THR A 16 13.45 5.50 1.31
CA THR A 16 13.99 4.46 2.20
C THR A 16 15.21 4.91 3.00
N THR A 17 16.02 5.84 2.49
CA THR A 17 17.18 6.40 3.21
C THR A 17 16.76 7.48 4.21
N SER A 18 15.63 8.18 3.97
CA SER A 18 15.13 9.23 4.85
C SER A 18 14.37 8.72 6.08
N SER A 19 13.81 7.51 6.02
CA SER A 19 13.10 6.86 7.13
C SER A 19 14.06 6.06 8.01
N VAL A 20 14.08 6.32 9.32
CA VAL A 20 15.10 5.94 10.32
C VAL A 20 15.28 4.43 10.58
N TYR A 21 14.60 3.52 9.88
CA TYR A 21 14.84 2.08 10.08
C TYR A 21 14.54 1.23 8.85
N ALA A 22 15.41 1.32 7.83
CA ALA A 22 15.42 0.38 6.71
C ALA A 22 16.25 -0.86 7.09
N ALA A 23 15.61 -2.02 7.24
CA ALA A 23 16.33 -3.29 7.33
C ALA A 23 16.74 -3.74 5.92
N ASP A 24 18.04 -3.78 5.64
CA ASP A 24 18.59 -4.26 4.38
C ASP A 24 18.46 -5.78 4.29
N GLN A 25 17.65 -6.27 3.36
CA GLN A 25 17.83 -7.60 2.80
C GLN A 25 18.56 -7.46 1.46
N LEU A 26 19.72 -8.12 1.37
CA LEU A 26 20.63 -8.15 0.22
C LEU A 26 20.14 -9.16 -0.81
N PHE A 27 20.09 -8.79 -2.10
CA PHE A 27 20.63 -9.48 -3.29
C PHE A 27 20.24 -8.68 -4.55
N ALA A 28 21.13 -8.63 -5.54
CA ALA A 28 20.95 -7.89 -6.78
C ALA A 28 20.80 -8.88 -7.94
N THR A 29 19.64 -8.91 -8.60
CA THR A 29 19.36 -9.37 -9.99
C THR A 29 17.85 -9.55 -10.15
N LEU A 30 17.17 -8.85 -11.08
CA LEU A 30 15.78 -9.10 -11.56
C LEU A 30 14.64 -9.23 -10.52
N ASP A 31 14.95 -9.36 -9.24
CA ASP A 31 14.06 -9.52 -8.10
C ASP A 31 13.71 -8.14 -7.51
N PRO A 32 12.47 -7.95 -7.04
CA PRO A 32 12.04 -6.69 -6.46
C PRO A 32 12.87 -6.34 -5.22
N THR A 33 13.29 -5.08 -5.12
CA THR A 33 13.99 -4.60 -3.91
C THR A 33 12.98 -4.26 -2.85
N LEU A 34 12.98 -4.99 -1.73
CA LEU A 34 12.07 -4.74 -0.61
C LEU A 34 12.75 -3.90 0.47
N ARG A 35 12.02 -2.92 1.01
CA ARG A 35 12.43 -2.13 2.17
C ARG A 35 11.25 -1.95 3.11
N ARG A 36 11.49 -2.19 4.40
CA ARG A 36 10.51 -1.89 5.46
C ARG A 36 10.58 -0.40 5.80
N LEU A 37 9.40 0.21 5.92
CA LEU A 37 9.21 1.59 6.37
C LEU A 37 8.29 1.56 7.60
N GLU A 38 8.46 2.52 8.51
CA GLU A 38 7.53 2.73 9.62
C GLU A 38 6.71 3.97 9.29
N LEU A 39 5.40 3.81 9.14
CA LEU A 39 4.46 4.91 8.88
C LEU A 39 3.70 5.28 10.16
N PRO A 40 3.55 6.57 10.48
CA PRO A 40 2.70 7.01 11.60
C PRO A 40 1.27 6.48 11.44
N ASP A 41 0.66 6.04 12.54
CA ASP A 41 -0.72 5.55 12.64
C ASP A 41 -1.10 4.31 11.81
N ILE A 42 -0.25 3.89 10.86
CA ILE A 42 -0.39 2.68 10.04
C ILE A 42 0.52 1.55 10.54
N GLY A 43 1.71 1.90 11.07
CA GLY A 43 2.71 0.94 11.52
C GLY A 43 3.66 0.49 10.40
N PRO A 44 4.21 -0.74 10.49
CA PRO A 44 5.23 -1.20 9.56
C PRO A 44 4.63 -1.54 8.19
N VAL A 45 5.21 -0.97 7.13
CA VAL A 45 4.84 -1.25 5.74
C VAL A 45 6.05 -1.72 4.95
N VAL A 46 5.81 -2.48 3.88
CA VAL A 46 6.87 -2.92 2.96
C VAL A 46 6.71 -2.18 1.64
N MET A 47 7.75 -1.44 1.25
CA MET A 47 7.87 -0.85 -0.08
C MET A 47 8.68 -1.77 -0.97
N ALA A 48 8.17 -2.04 -2.17
CA ALA A 48 8.85 -2.85 -3.18
C ALA A 48 9.20 -1.99 -4.41
N ASP A 49 10.48 -1.93 -4.79
CA ASP A 49 10.88 -1.41 -6.11
C ASP A 49 10.68 -2.50 -7.15
N THR A 50 9.71 -2.26 -8.04
CA THR A 50 9.34 -3.16 -9.12
C THR A 50 10.18 -2.89 -10.37
N VAL A 51 10.33 -3.89 -11.24
CA VAL A 51 10.92 -3.68 -12.57
C VAL A 51 10.21 -2.55 -13.31
N GLY A 52 10.98 -1.69 -13.98
CA GLY A 52 10.41 -0.59 -14.78
C GLY A 52 9.79 -1.09 -16.07
N PHE A 53 8.58 -0.62 -16.38
CA PHE A 53 7.93 -0.92 -17.65
C PHE A 53 8.68 -0.25 -18.81
N ILE A 54 8.80 -0.97 -19.92
CA ILE A 54 9.36 -0.50 -21.19
C ILE A 54 8.23 -0.54 -22.23
N ARG A 55 8.25 0.36 -23.22
CA ARG A 55 7.30 0.42 -24.35
C ARG A 55 7.20 -0.94 -25.02
N HIS A 56 5.98 -1.29 -25.43
CA HIS A 56 5.69 -2.49 -26.19
C HIS A 56 6.36 -3.73 -25.58
N LEU A 57 6.21 -3.89 -24.27
CA LEU A 57 6.57 -5.15 -23.62
C LEU A 57 5.91 -6.28 -24.43
N PRO A 58 6.70 -7.16 -25.06
CA PRO A 58 6.12 -8.25 -25.82
C PRO A 58 5.19 -9.04 -24.91
N HIS A 59 4.00 -9.45 -25.37
CA HIS A 59 3.06 -10.21 -24.52
C HIS A 59 3.72 -11.44 -23.85
N LYS A 60 4.67 -12.08 -24.55
CA LYS A 60 5.48 -13.19 -23.99
C LYS A 60 6.39 -12.77 -22.82
N LEU A 61 6.88 -11.53 -22.82
CA LEU A 61 7.58 -10.97 -21.68
C LEU A 61 6.58 -10.71 -20.54
N VAL A 62 5.41 -10.11 -20.80
CA VAL A 62 4.41 -9.89 -19.73
C VAL A 62 4.06 -11.21 -19.02
N GLU A 63 3.88 -12.31 -19.77
CA GLU A 63 3.69 -13.65 -19.21
C GLU A 63 4.90 -14.16 -18.41
N ALA A 64 6.13 -13.94 -18.89
CA ALA A 64 7.35 -14.33 -18.19
C ALA A 64 7.62 -13.48 -16.93
N PHE A 65 7.14 -12.24 -16.92
CA PHE A 65 7.27 -11.30 -15.81
C PHE A 65 6.12 -11.40 -14.79
N ARG A 66 5.03 -12.11 -15.09
CA ARG A 66 3.93 -12.33 -14.13
C ARG A 66 4.41 -12.85 -12.78
N ALA A 67 5.34 -13.82 -12.79
CA ALA A 67 5.92 -14.35 -11.55
C ALA A 67 6.76 -13.31 -10.79
N THR A 68 7.37 -12.35 -11.49
CA THR A 68 8.16 -11.25 -10.90
C THR A 68 7.34 -9.98 -10.63
N LEU A 69 6.03 -10.00 -10.96
CA LEU A 69 5.06 -8.94 -10.70
C LEU A 69 4.00 -9.41 -9.69
N GLU A 70 4.21 -10.56 -9.06
CA GLU A 70 3.31 -11.11 -8.05
C GLU A 70 3.15 -10.13 -6.88
N GLU A 71 4.24 -9.46 -6.47
CA GLU A 71 4.20 -8.40 -5.47
C GLU A 71 3.34 -7.21 -5.90
N THR A 72 3.25 -6.93 -7.20
CA THR A 72 2.36 -5.86 -7.72
C THR A 72 0.91 -6.26 -7.54
N THR A 73 0.55 -7.51 -7.86
CA THR A 73 -0.82 -8.01 -7.72
C THR A 73 -1.27 -8.19 -6.26
N GLN A 74 -0.34 -8.28 -5.32
CA GLN A 74 -0.62 -8.42 -3.89
C GLN A 74 -0.46 -7.10 -3.10
N ALA A 75 -0.16 -5.99 -3.79
CA ALA A 75 0.01 -4.70 -3.16
C ALA A 75 -1.32 -4.16 -2.61
N THR A 76 -1.25 -3.44 -1.49
CA THR A 76 -2.40 -2.70 -0.95
C THR A 76 -2.58 -1.34 -1.61
N LEU A 77 -1.48 -0.76 -2.11
CA LEU A 77 -1.45 0.53 -2.80
C LEU A 77 -0.35 0.52 -3.85
N LEU A 78 -0.69 0.88 -5.08
CA LEU A 78 0.27 1.11 -6.15
C LEU A 78 0.71 2.57 -6.18
N LEU A 79 2.02 2.79 -6.08
CA LEU A 79 2.63 4.07 -6.42
C LEU A 79 3.04 4.07 -7.89
N HIS A 80 2.32 4.82 -8.72
CA HIS A 80 2.63 4.96 -10.13
C HIS A 80 3.51 6.18 -10.36
N VAL A 81 4.83 5.95 -10.43
CA VAL A 81 5.81 7.01 -10.66
C VAL A 81 5.84 7.39 -12.13
N ILE A 82 5.60 8.68 -12.39
CA ILE A 82 5.39 9.26 -13.71
C ILE A 82 6.37 10.42 -13.88
N ASP A 83 7.08 10.48 -15.01
CA ASP A 83 7.88 11.66 -15.36
C ASP A 83 6.94 12.78 -15.81
N CYS A 84 6.80 13.84 -15.01
CA CYS A 84 5.88 14.93 -15.32
C CYS A 84 6.38 15.86 -16.44
N HIS A 85 7.68 15.82 -16.75
CA HIS A 85 8.32 16.63 -17.77
C HIS A 85 8.39 15.92 -19.14
N ASP A 86 8.18 14.61 -19.19
CA ASP A 86 8.11 13.86 -20.46
C ASP A 86 6.88 14.28 -21.29
N SER A 87 7.09 14.69 -22.53
CA SER A 87 5.99 15.07 -23.44
C SER A 87 5.10 13.89 -23.81
N ARG A 88 5.57 12.66 -23.61
CA ARG A 88 4.82 11.41 -23.83
C ARG A 88 4.25 10.83 -22.55
N ARG A 89 4.19 11.62 -21.48
CA ARG A 89 3.66 11.20 -20.17
C ARG A 89 2.33 10.46 -20.28
N ASP A 90 1.37 11.04 -20.99
CA ASP A 90 0.01 10.49 -21.05
C ASP A 90 -0.02 9.13 -21.77
N GLU A 91 0.75 8.97 -22.86
CA GLU A 91 0.97 7.66 -23.50
C GLU A 91 1.60 6.65 -22.54
N ASN A 92 2.62 7.07 -21.78
CA ASN A 92 3.32 6.18 -20.86
C ASN A 92 2.39 5.73 -19.71
N ILE A 93 1.50 6.61 -19.25
CA ILE A 93 0.48 6.28 -18.23
C ILE A 93 -0.44 5.18 -18.77
N GLU A 94 -1.05 5.40 -19.94
CA GLU A 94 -1.97 4.46 -20.56
C GLU A 94 -1.32 3.09 -20.78
N GLN A 95 -0.06 3.06 -21.21
CA GLN A 95 0.68 1.80 -21.39
C GLN A 95 0.91 1.05 -20.07
N VAL A 96 1.22 1.74 -18.98
CA VAL A 96 1.38 1.10 -17.67
C VAL A 96 0.04 0.56 -17.17
N GLU A 97 -1.04 1.34 -17.30
CA GLU A 97 -2.38 0.94 -16.88
C GLU A 97 -2.89 -0.28 -17.66
N ASN A 98 -2.64 -0.34 -18.98
CA ASN A 98 -2.96 -1.52 -19.79
C ASN A 98 -2.23 -2.78 -19.29
N VAL A 99 -0.95 -2.68 -18.95
CA VAL A 99 -0.20 -3.83 -18.42
C VAL A 99 -0.70 -4.24 -17.04
N LEU A 100 -1.07 -3.28 -16.19
CA LEU A 100 -1.69 -3.57 -14.89
C LEU A 100 -3.01 -4.34 -15.06
N ALA A 101 -3.84 -3.97 -16.03
CA ALA A 101 -5.05 -4.71 -16.36
C ALA A 101 -4.76 -6.13 -16.87
N GLU A 102 -3.76 -6.32 -17.74
CA GLU A 102 -3.37 -7.65 -18.25
C GLU A 102 -2.89 -8.62 -17.14
N ILE A 103 -2.31 -8.08 -16.07
CA ILE A 103 -1.86 -8.88 -14.91
C ILE A 103 -2.90 -8.95 -13.78
N GLY A 104 -4.06 -8.28 -13.91
CA GLY A 104 -5.11 -8.26 -12.90
C GLY A 104 -4.79 -7.41 -11.67
N ALA A 105 -4.01 -6.34 -11.85
CA ALA A 105 -3.64 -5.38 -10.79
C ALA A 105 -4.35 -4.02 -10.93
N ASP A 106 -5.30 -3.89 -11.86
CA ASP A 106 -6.05 -2.66 -12.14
C ASP A 106 -7.12 -2.32 -11.09
N GLU A 107 -7.55 -3.30 -10.29
CA GLU A 107 -8.46 -3.07 -9.16
C GLU A 107 -7.74 -2.54 -7.90
N ILE A 108 -6.39 -2.59 -7.87
CA ILE A 108 -5.62 -2.17 -6.71
C ILE A 108 -5.63 -0.63 -6.63
N PRO A 109 -5.92 -0.04 -5.45
CA PRO A 109 -5.81 1.40 -5.24
C PRO A 109 -4.50 1.95 -5.76
N MET A 110 -4.56 3.05 -6.53
CA MET A 110 -3.37 3.68 -7.12
C MET A 110 -3.26 5.14 -6.69
N LEU A 111 -2.04 5.58 -6.38
CA LEU A 111 -1.66 6.98 -6.22
C LEU A 111 -0.65 7.33 -7.33
N GLN A 112 -1.02 8.30 -8.18
CA GLN A 112 -0.12 8.80 -9.20
C GLN A 112 0.96 9.68 -8.57
N VAL A 113 2.23 9.41 -8.84
CA VAL A 113 3.37 10.19 -8.32
C VAL A 113 4.04 10.88 -9.50
N PHE A 114 3.64 12.12 -9.75
CA PHE A 114 4.20 12.99 -10.77
C PHE A 114 5.55 13.50 -10.27
N ASN A 115 6.59 12.80 -10.70
CA ASN A 115 7.97 13.04 -10.33
C ASN A 115 8.65 13.99 -11.34
N LYS A 116 9.73 14.62 -10.90
CA LYS A 116 10.57 15.58 -11.64
C LYS A 116 9.97 16.98 -11.79
N ILE A 117 9.22 17.44 -10.77
CA ILE A 117 8.72 18.82 -10.75
C ILE A 117 9.84 19.87 -10.73
N ASP A 118 11.07 19.48 -10.36
CA ASP A 118 12.27 20.34 -10.44
C ASP A 118 12.60 20.79 -11.87
N LEU A 119 12.04 20.11 -12.88
CA LEU A 119 12.17 20.49 -14.28
C LEU A 119 11.03 21.40 -14.76
N LEU A 120 10.04 21.69 -13.91
CA LEU A 120 8.92 22.58 -14.22
C LEU A 120 9.16 23.96 -13.58
N ASP A 121 9.20 25.00 -14.41
CA ASP A 121 9.49 26.36 -13.94
C ASP A 121 8.41 26.86 -12.95
N GLY A 122 8.84 27.20 -11.73
CA GLY A 122 7.99 27.80 -10.70
C GLY A 122 6.90 26.87 -10.17
N PHE A 123 7.04 25.56 -10.33
CA PHE A 123 6.03 24.60 -9.91
C PHE A 123 6.20 24.19 -8.45
N GLU A 124 5.17 24.42 -7.64
CA GLU A 124 5.17 24.02 -6.23
C GLU A 124 4.64 22.59 -6.04
N PRO A 125 5.21 21.81 -5.10
CA PRO A 125 4.68 20.51 -4.72
C PRO A 125 3.25 20.61 -4.19
N ARG A 126 2.40 19.66 -4.59
CA ARG A 126 1.00 19.61 -4.13
C ARG A 126 0.43 18.20 -4.23
N ILE A 127 -0.75 18.01 -3.63
CA ILE A 127 -1.59 16.83 -3.79
C ILE A 127 -2.85 17.22 -4.55
N ASP A 128 -3.13 16.57 -5.68
CA ASP A 128 -4.45 16.66 -6.32
C ASP A 128 -5.35 15.58 -5.69
N ARG A 129 -6.59 15.98 -5.38
CA ARG A 129 -7.60 15.13 -4.73
C ARG A 129 -8.83 14.95 -5.63
N ASN A 130 -9.53 13.83 -5.50
CA ASN A 130 -10.80 13.58 -6.22
C ASN A 130 -11.98 14.30 -5.55
N GLU A 131 -13.20 14.08 -6.05
CA GLU A 131 -14.44 14.68 -5.51
C GLU A 131 -14.75 14.27 -4.07
N GLU A 132 -14.31 13.09 -3.65
CA GLU A 132 -14.44 12.56 -2.28
C GLU A 132 -13.34 13.09 -1.34
N GLY A 133 -12.42 13.90 -1.88
CA GLY A 133 -11.29 14.44 -1.15
C GLY A 133 -10.09 13.51 -1.07
N LEU A 134 -10.08 12.35 -1.75
CA LEU A 134 -9.01 11.37 -1.66
C LEU A 134 -7.79 11.75 -2.49
N PRO A 135 -6.56 11.56 -1.98
CA PRO A 135 -5.34 11.78 -2.75
C PRO A 135 -5.27 10.87 -3.97
N VAL A 136 -5.28 11.46 -5.16
CA VAL A 136 -5.14 10.72 -6.43
C VAL A 136 -3.82 11.00 -7.13
N ARG A 137 -3.20 12.15 -6.84
CA ARG A 137 -1.92 12.51 -7.43
C ARG A 137 -1.04 13.30 -6.45
N ALA A 138 0.22 12.93 -6.35
CA ALA A 138 1.25 13.69 -5.65
C ALA A 138 2.27 14.25 -6.65
N TRP A 139 2.63 15.52 -6.49
CA TRP A 139 3.64 16.20 -7.30
C TRP A 139 4.92 16.36 -6.50
N VAL A 140 6.00 15.71 -6.94
CA VAL A 140 7.25 15.57 -6.19
C VAL A 140 8.49 15.72 -7.06
N SER A 141 9.63 15.98 -6.44
CA SER A 141 10.93 15.73 -7.04
C SER A 141 11.70 14.74 -6.19
N ALA A 142 11.94 13.56 -6.74
CA ALA A 142 12.80 12.55 -6.13
C ALA A 142 14.28 12.99 -6.07
N VAL A 143 14.69 13.98 -6.86
CA VAL A 143 16.08 14.47 -6.90
C VAL A 143 16.31 15.58 -5.87
N THR A 144 15.36 16.51 -5.70
CA THR A 144 15.48 17.56 -4.69
C THR A 144 14.93 17.10 -3.34
N GLY A 145 13.93 16.21 -3.34
CA GLY A 145 13.17 15.79 -2.15
C GLY A 145 11.93 16.64 -1.90
N GLU A 146 11.65 17.64 -2.73
CA GLU A 146 10.46 18.46 -2.61
C GLU A 146 9.19 17.64 -2.82
N GLY A 147 8.17 17.92 -2.02
CA GLY A 147 6.89 17.20 -2.05
C GLY A 147 6.89 15.83 -1.37
N LEU A 148 8.04 15.30 -0.92
CA LEU A 148 8.07 14.00 -0.24
C LEU A 148 7.26 13.96 1.06
N PRO A 149 7.27 14.98 1.94
CA PRO A 149 6.40 14.98 3.11
C PRO A 149 4.92 14.84 2.74
N LEU A 150 4.46 15.59 1.73
CA LEU A 150 3.08 15.52 1.23
C LEU A 150 2.77 14.15 0.64
N LEU A 151 3.72 13.52 -0.06
CA LEU A 151 3.57 12.16 -0.57
C LEU A 151 3.41 11.15 0.55
N PHE A 152 4.18 11.26 1.64
CA PHE A 152 4.01 10.38 2.81
C PHE A 152 2.64 10.55 3.44
N ASP A 153 2.18 11.79 3.64
CA ASP A 153 0.85 12.06 4.18
C ASP A 153 -0.24 11.45 3.29
N ALA A 154 -0.12 11.59 1.96
CA ALA A 154 -1.04 11.00 1.00
C ALA A 154 -1.02 9.46 1.02
N ILE A 155 0.16 8.84 1.20
CA ILE A 155 0.28 7.37 1.34
C ILE A 155 -0.41 6.91 2.62
N VAL A 156 -0.15 7.58 3.74
CA VAL A 156 -0.78 7.27 5.04
C VAL A 156 -2.30 7.37 4.92
N GLU A 157 -2.81 8.44 4.32
CA GLU A 157 -4.25 8.63 4.12
C GLU A 157 -4.86 7.51 3.26
N ARG A 158 -4.21 7.15 2.15
CA ARG A 158 -4.70 6.09 1.24
C ARG A 158 -4.63 4.70 1.87
N LEU A 159 -3.70 4.46 2.78
CA LEU A 159 -3.63 3.22 3.56
C LEU A 159 -4.59 3.26 4.77
N ALA A 160 -4.95 4.43 5.29
CA ALA A 160 -5.86 4.55 6.42
C ALA A 160 -7.32 4.25 6.05
N GLU A 161 -7.70 4.40 4.77
CA GLU A 161 -9.07 4.14 4.31
C GLU A 161 -9.51 2.68 4.45
N ASP A 162 -8.57 1.73 4.45
CA ASP A 162 -8.88 0.30 4.58
C ASP A 162 -8.79 -0.19 6.04
N VAL A 163 -8.96 0.71 7.02
CA VAL A 163 -8.99 0.34 8.44
C VAL A 163 -10.39 -0.08 8.86
N VAL A 164 -10.56 -1.34 9.23
CA VAL A 164 -11.79 -1.83 9.84
C VAL A 164 -11.83 -1.47 11.32
N HIS A 165 -13.02 -1.10 11.78
CA HIS A 165 -13.33 -0.92 13.20
C HIS A 165 -14.51 -1.82 13.55
N HIS A 166 -14.25 -2.85 14.34
CA HIS A 166 -15.21 -3.90 14.63
C HIS A 166 -15.32 -4.18 16.13
N PHE A 167 -16.53 -4.52 16.56
CA PHE A 167 -16.78 -5.14 17.86
C PHE A 167 -16.98 -6.63 17.63
N VAL A 168 -15.98 -7.42 18.00
CA VAL A 168 -15.91 -8.85 17.68
C VAL A 168 -16.26 -9.65 18.92
N ARG A 169 -17.35 -10.42 18.86
CA ARG A 169 -17.75 -11.31 19.94
C ARG A 169 -17.09 -12.67 19.80
N LEU A 170 -16.23 -12.98 20.76
CA LEU A 170 -15.44 -14.20 20.84
C LEU A 170 -15.98 -15.09 21.97
N GLY A 171 -16.23 -16.35 21.66
CA GLY A 171 -16.55 -17.37 22.65
C GLY A 171 -15.32 -18.17 23.09
N PRO A 172 -15.50 -19.15 23.99
CA PRO A 172 -14.40 -19.98 24.49
C PRO A 172 -13.61 -20.73 23.40
N ALA A 173 -14.24 -21.02 22.26
CA ALA A 173 -13.61 -21.70 21.12
C ALA A 173 -12.70 -20.79 20.29
N ASP A 174 -12.84 -19.46 20.42
CA ASP A 174 -12.18 -18.47 19.57
C ASP A 174 -10.82 -17.99 20.13
N GLY A 175 -10.26 -18.70 21.12
CA GLY A 175 -9.04 -18.29 21.84
C GLY A 175 -7.82 -18.06 20.94
N LYS A 176 -7.74 -18.74 19.79
CA LYS A 176 -6.68 -18.52 18.80
C LYS A 176 -6.79 -17.15 18.13
N LEU A 177 -8.00 -16.75 17.72
CA LEU A 177 -8.23 -15.44 17.10
C LEU A 177 -7.95 -14.32 18.10
N ARG A 178 -8.39 -14.49 19.36
CA ARG A 178 -8.09 -13.55 20.44
C ARG A 178 -6.58 -13.32 20.60
N ALA A 179 -5.80 -14.39 20.73
CA ALA A 179 -4.35 -14.28 20.89
C ALA A 179 -3.70 -13.53 19.71
N LEU A 180 -4.12 -13.84 18.49
CA LEU A 180 -3.63 -13.19 17.28
C LEU A 180 -3.96 -11.69 17.22
N LEU A 181 -5.17 -11.29 17.60
CA LEU A 181 -5.57 -9.87 17.65
C LEU A 181 -4.76 -9.07 18.68
N HIS A 182 -4.47 -9.66 19.85
CA HIS A 182 -3.60 -9.06 20.86
C HIS A 182 -2.13 -8.99 20.42
N GLU A 183 -1.60 -10.06 19.83
CA GLU A 183 -0.23 -10.09 19.30
C GLU A 183 -0.02 -9.03 18.22
N ALA A 184 -1.05 -8.79 17.40
CA ALA A 184 -1.05 -7.73 16.38
C ALA A 184 -1.22 -6.30 16.95
N GLY A 185 -1.48 -6.14 18.25
CA GLY A 185 -1.71 -4.82 18.87
C GLY A 185 -2.99 -4.12 18.40
N SER A 186 -3.92 -4.87 17.82
CA SER A 186 -5.14 -4.34 17.17
C SER A 186 -6.32 -4.08 18.12
N VAL A 187 -6.20 -4.52 19.38
CA VAL A 187 -7.29 -4.45 20.38
C VAL A 187 -7.28 -3.08 21.08
N LEU A 188 -8.37 -2.34 20.96
CA LEU A 188 -8.60 -1.06 21.62
C LEU A 188 -9.22 -1.23 23.01
N SER A 189 -10.19 -2.15 23.15
CA SER A 189 -10.87 -2.44 24.41
C SER A 189 -11.41 -3.88 24.46
N GLU A 190 -11.67 -4.38 25.67
CA GLU A 190 -12.20 -5.74 25.92
C GLU A 190 -13.27 -5.69 27.00
N GLU A 191 -14.43 -6.27 26.70
CA GLU A 191 -15.56 -6.42 27.63
C GLU A 191 -15.92 -7.89 27.81
N HIS A 192 -16.33 -8.26 29.02
CA HIS A 192 -16.75 -9.62 29.35
C HIS A 192 -18.26 -9.69 29.45
N CYS A 193 -18.88 -10.64 28.74
CA CYS A 193 -20.31 -10.89 28.82
C CYS A 193 -20.62 -11.90 29.93
N ASP A 194 -21.82 -11.81 30.50
CA ASP A 194 -22.31 -12.72 31.56
C ASP A 194 -22.40 -14.18 31.11
N ASN A 195 -22.48 -14.43 29.80
CA ASN A 195 -22.52 -15.77 29.22
C ASN A 195 -21.13 -16.39 29.00
N GLY A 196 -20.05 -15.71 29.40
CA GLY A 196 -18.66 -16.16 29.22
C GLY A 196 -18.05 -15.84 27.87
N ASP A 197 -18.79 -15.17 26.96
CA ASP A 197 -18.20 -14.57 25.77
C ASP A 197 -17.46 -13.28 26.13
N GLN A 198 -16.61 -12.81 25.22
CA GLN A 198 -15.92 -11.53 25.30
C GLN A 198 -16.20 -10.71 24.05
N VAL A 199 -16.30 -9.39 24.17
CA VAL A 199 -16.39 -8.47 23.05
C VAL A 199 -15.09 -7.68 22.99
N LEU A 200 -14.37 -7.80 21.88
CA LEU A 200 -13.17 -7.00 21.60
C LEU A 200 -13.53 -5.87 20.64
N GLU A 201 -13.18 -4.64 21.01
CA GLU A 201 -13.11 -3.54 20.05
C GLU A 201 -11.75 -3.61 19.36
N VAL A 202 -11.75 -3.79 18.05
CA VAL A 202 -10.52 -3.92 17.26
C VAL A 202 -10.48 -2.88 16.16
N ARG A 203 -9.29 -2.32 15.94
CA ARG A 203 -9.02 -1.41 14.83
C ARG A 203 -7.70 -1.79 14.17
N LEU A 204 -7.79 -2.17 12.89
CA LEU A 204 -6.68 -2.69 12.10
C LEU A 204 -6.99 -2.58 10.61
N GLN A 205 -5.97 -2.75 9.78
CA GLN A 205 -6.15 -2.85 8.33
C GLN A 205 -7.04 -4.06 7.98
N ASN A 206 -7.94 -3.91 7.02
CA ASN A 206 -8.86 -4.94 6.56
C ASN A 206 -8.09 -6.17 6.03
N ARG A 207 -6.97 -5.94 5.34
CA ARG A 207 -6.06 -7.02 4.96
C ARG A 207 -5.56 -7.82 6.17
N ASP A 208 -5.11 -7.15 7.23
CA ASP A 208 -4.63 -7.82 8.43
C ASP A 208 -5.78 -8.55 9.13
N TRP A 209 -6.96 -7.94 9.17
CA TRP A 209 -8.18 -8.59 9.62
C TRP A 209 -8.43 -9.92 8.89
N LEU A 210 -8.49 -9.90 7.55
CA LEU A 210 -8.67 -11.10 6.73
C LEU A 210 -7.55 -12.14 6.94
N GLN A 211 -6.30 -11.68 7.10
CA GLN A 211 -5.16 -12.56 7.35
C GLN A 211 -5.24 -13.23 8.73
N LEU A 212 -5.63 -12.49 9.77
CA LEU A 212 -5.78 -13.02 11.13
C LEU A 212 -6.95 -14.01 11.20
N LEU A 213 -8.06 -13.75 10.51
CA LEU A 213 -9.17 -14.70 10.35
C LEU A 213 -8.71 -16.01 9.70
N SER A 214 -8.00 -15.91 8.57
CA SER A 214 -7.44 -17.06 7.87
C SER A 214 -6.48 -17.86 8.75
N ARG A 215 -5.55 -17.19 9.45
CA ARG A 215 -4.61 -17.84 10.40
C ARG A 215 -5.34 -18.48 11.57
N ALA A 216 -6.43 -17.89 12.05
CA ALA A 216 -7.27 -18.45 13.10
C ALA A 216 -8.11 -19.64 12.61
N GLY A 217 -8.28 -19.83 11.29
CA GLY A 217 -9.19 -20.81 10.71
C GLY A 217 -10.66 -20.39 10.82
N VAL A 218 -10.91 -19.09 10.95
CA VAL A 218 -12.25 -18.51 11.08
C VAL A 218 -12.65 -17.93 9.72
N ARG A 219 -13.86 -18.24 9.26
CA ARG A 219 -14.43 -17.64 8.06
C ARG A 219 -15.15 -16.35 8.43
N GLU A 220 -15.02 -15.33 7.59
CA GLU A 220 -15.61 -14.00 7.82
C GLU A 220 -17.14 -14.05 7.96
N ASP A 221 -17.82 -14.92 7.20
CA ASP A 221 -19.28 -15.08 7.24
C ASP A 221 -19.82 -15.66 8.57
N VAL A 222 -18.93 -16.23 9.41
CA VAL A 222 -19.30 -16.86 10.68
C VAL A 222 -18.96 -15.98 11.87
N ILE A 223 -18.20 -14.89 11.67
CA ILE A 223 -17.76 -14.06 12.78
C ILE A 223 -18.90 -13.20 13.33
N ARG A 224 -19.00 -13.16 14.66
CA ARG A 224 -20.04 -12.42 15.35
C ARG A 224 -19.59 -10.96 15.52
N LEU A 225 -19.97 -10.12 14.55
CA LEU A 225 -19.79 -8.68 14.64
C LEU A 225 -20.99 -8.04 15.35
N GLU A 226 -20.72 -7.25 16.38
CA GLU A 226 -21.74 -6.50 17.11
C GLU A 226 -21.70 -5.00 16.76
N SER A 227 -22.84 -4.33 16.91
CA SER A 227 -22.85 -2.87 16.99
C SER A 227 -22.29 -2.47 18.34
N ARG A 228 -21.63 -1.31 18.43
CA ARG A 228 -21.00 -0.77 19.65
C ARG A 228 -21.81 -1.13 20.91
N PRO A 229 -21.22 -1.86 21.89
CA PRO A 229 -21.94 -2.25 23.09
C PRO A 229 -22.43 -0.99 23.82
N VAL A 230 -23.67 -1.03 24.30
CA VAL A 230 -24.36 0.06 25.01
C VAL A 230 -24.05 -0.02 26.49
#